data_AF-A0A4R0IEB2-F1
#
_entry.id   AF-A0A4R0IEB2-F1
#
_cell.length_a   1.000
_cell.length_b   1.000
_cell.length_c   1.000
_cell.angle_alpha   90.00
_cell.angle_beta   90.00
_cell.angle_gamma   90.00
#
_symmetry.space_group_name_H-M   'P 1'
#
loop_
_entity.id
_entity.type
_entity.pdbx_description
1 polymer ?
#
loop_
_entity_poly.entity_id
_entity_poly.type
_entity_poly.pdbx_seq_one_letter_code
_entity_poly.pdbx_strand_id
1 'polypeptide(L)'
;MTAAEPSPTFNDLDAAGGGRIAELSRSAVRYGERLVVLPEALLAARIYSFGGRPLAARLRRQFPDAAAVAAFVESSCGPVLRRDWHELPGTPHWRRWAAVGTSGRVAGKLYVSVVPEALPEAVAMVAALARASSIAAFKVGADAAGICRPDRLVVYVSAFEDLPALGALLRGRLAGCPADGVPFTAAVTPDGMLSWAVDRPEGASWRQWLTARLARHLHAAVDAGAPDPGCVALDCLRLDGVDPVQWTPVAI
;
A
#
# COMPACT_ATOMS: atom_id res chain seq x y z
N MET A 1 4.39 -40.01 -10.29
CA MET A 1 4.68 -38.65 -10.81
C MET A 1 3.38 -37.87 -10.81
N THR A 2 3.08 -37.20 -9.70
CA THR A 2 1.98 -36.24 -9.60
C THR A 2 2.42 -34.96 -10.30
N ALA A 3 1.68 -34.55 -11.33
CA ALA A 3 1.91 -33.28 -12.01
C ALA A 3 1.77 -32.15 -10.98
N ALA A 4 2.77 -31.27 -10.92
CA ALA A 4 2.69 -30.05 -10.12
C ALA A 4 1.57 -29.17 -10.70
N GLU A 5 0.58 -28.83 -9.88
CA GLU A 5 -0.42 -27.84 -10.24
C GLU A 5 0.27 -26.50 -10.56
N PRO A 6 -0.19 -25.77 -11.60
CA PRO A 6 0.40 -24.48 -11.94
C PRO A 6 0.25 -23.50 -10.77
N SER A 7 1.34 -22.81 -10.43
CA SER A 7 1.33 -21.74 -9.43
C SER A 7 0.28 -20.67 -9.81
N PRO A 8 -0.56 -20.23 -8.85
CA PRO A 8 -1.60 -19.25 -9.15
C PRO A 8 -1.00 -17.95 -9.67
N THR A 9 -1.51 -17.45 -10.79
CA THR A 9 -1.16 -16.12 -11.31
C THR A 9 -2.11 -15.08 -10.73
N PHE A 10 -1.69 -13.81 -10.68
CA PHE A 10 -2.59 -12.73 -10.22
C PHE A 10 -3.88 -12.60 -11.05
N ASN A 11 -3.87 -13.06 -12.31
CA ASN A 11 -5.06 -13.07 -13.14
C ASN A 11 -6.14 -14.06 -12.66
N ASP A 12 -5.77 -15.05 -11.83
CA ASP A 12 -6.69 -16.06 -11.30
C ASP A 12 -7.35 -15.63 -9.98
N LEU A 13 -6.94 -14.49 -9.40
CA LEU A 13 -7.51 -13.91 -8.18
C LEU A 13 -8.55 -12.84 -8.56
N ASP A 14 -9.76 -13.28 -8.90
CA ASP A 14 -11.00 -12.49 -9.12
C ASP A 14 -10.87 -11.20 -9.95
N ALA A 15 -10.78 -11.40 -11.27
CA ALA A 15 -10.74 -10.36 -12.30
C ALA A 15 -12.10 -9.68 -12.64
N ALA A 16 -13.11 -9.73 -11.77
CA ALA A 16 -14.44 -9.17 -12.07
C ALA A 16 -14.74 -7.88 -11.27
N GLY A 17 -14.46 -6.72 -11.87
CA GLY A 17 -15.27 -5.52 -11.61
C GLY A 17 -15.02 -4.76 -10.32
N GLY A 18 -13.77 -4.62 -9.90
CA GLY A 18 -13.29 -3.47 -9.13
C GLY A 18 -13.73 -3.42 -7.68
N GLY A 19 -13.31 -4.42 -6.89
CA GLY A 19 -13.49 -4.52 -5.44
C GLY A 19 -12.99 -3.31 -4.65
N ARG A 20 -12.85 -3.46 -3.33
CA ARG A 20 -12.69 -2.33 -2.39
C ARG A 20 -11.64 -1.30 -2.83
N ILE A 21 -10.50 -1.74 -3.37
CA ILE A 21 -9.44 -0.83 -3.82
C ILE A 21 -9.88 0.06 -4.98
N ALA A 22 -10.59 -0.47 -5.98
CA ALA A 22 -11.06 0.34 -7.11
C ALA A 22 -12.13 1.35 -6.68
N GLU A 23 -13.01 0.99 -5.74
CA GLU A 23 -13.97 1.92 -5.14
C GLU A 23 -13.27 3.07 -4.40
N LEU A 24 -12.25 2.74 -3.61
CA LEU A 24 -11.45 3.72 -2.88
C LEU A 24 -10.71 4.65 -3.83
N SER A 25 -10.10 4.12 -4.89
CA SER A 25 -9.40 4.93 -5.89
C SER A 25 -10.34 5.86 -6.65
N ARG A 26 -11.53 5.39 -7.08
CA ARG A 26 -12.55 6.25 -7.69
C ARG A 26 -13.02 7.35 -6.73
N SER A 27 -13.18 7.02 -5.46
CA SER A 27 -13.55 7.98 -4.43
C SER A 27 -12.44 9.02 -4.17
N ALA A 28 -11.18 8.60 -4.24
CA ALA A 28 -10.02 9.47 -4.13
C ALA A 28 -9.91 10.45 -5.30
N VAL A 29 -10.22 10.02 -6.53
CA VAL A 29 -10.29 10.90 -7.71
C VAL A 29 -11.37 11.95 -7.52
N ARG A 30 -12.59 11.53 -7.15
CA ARG A 30 -13.70 12.46 -6.86
C ARG A 30 -13.40 13.42 -5.72
N TYR A 31 -12.65 12.97 -4.73
CA TYR A 31 -12.15 13.83 -3.66
C TYR A 31 -11.15 14.86 -4.20
N GLY A 32 -10.26 14.47 -5.11
CA GLY A 32 -9.35 15.37 -5.81
C GLY A 32 -10.06 16.45 -6.61
N GLU A 33 -11.10 16.09 -7.38
CA GLU A 33 -11.90 17.06 -8.16
C GLU A 33 -12.44 18.19 -7.28
N ARG A 34 -12.99 17.86 -6.10
CA ARG A 34 -13.53 18.85 -5.16
C ARG A 34 -12.46 19.76 -4.54
N LEU A 35 -11.20 19.37 -4.66
CA LEU A 35 -10.05 20.08 -4.09
C LEU A 35 -9.14 20.69 -5.16
N VAL A 36 -9.57 20.71 -6.43
CA VAL A 36 -8.75 21.18 -7.56
C VAL A 36 -8.35 22.66 -7.45
N VAL A 37 -8.98 23.43 -6.56
CA VAL A 37 -8.59 24.81 -6.22
C VAL A 37 -7.24 24.89 -5.48
N LEU A 38 -6.76 23.76 -4.92
CA LEU A 38 -5.46 23.69 -4.26
C LEU A 38 -4.33 23.66 -5.30
N PRO A 39 -3.13 24.17 -4.96
CA PRO A 39 -1.95 23.99 -5.82
C PRO A 39 -1.66 22.51 -6.12
N GLU A 40 -1.19 22.18 -7.34
CA GLU A 40 -0.97 20.80 -7.82
C GLU A 40 -0.25 19.90 -6.80
N ALA A 41 0.84 20.38 -6.22
CA ALA A 41 1.62 19.61 -5.25
C ALA A 41 0.82 19.29 -3.97
N LEU A 42 0.01 20.24 -3.49
CA LEU A 42 -0.85 20.03 -2.32
C LEU A 42 -2.02 19.11 -2.66
N LEU A 43 -2.61 19.25 -3.86
CA LEU A 43 -3.65 18.35 -4.35
C LEU A 43 -3.13 16.91 -4.45
N ALA A 44 -1.95 16.70 -5.02
CA ALA A 44 -1.29 15.40 -5.09
C ALA A 44 -1.10 14.79 -3.68
N ALA A 45 -0.62 15.58 -2.71
CA ALA A 45 -0.44 15.14 -1.34
C ALA A 45 -1.79 14.77 -0.66
N ARG A 46 -2.86 15.51 -0.95
CA ARG A 46 -4.22 15.23 -0.44
C ARG A 46 -4.76 13.93 -1.04
N ILE A 47 -4.63 13.72 -2.35
CA ILE A 47 -5.05 12.49 -3.03
C ILE A 47 -4.24 11.29 -2.51
N TYR A 48 -2.93 11.44 -2.33
CA TYR A 48 -2.03 10.40 -1.80
C TYR A 48 -2.42 9.95 -0.38
N SER A 49 -2.88 10.89 0.44
CA SER A 49 -3.29 10.65 1.83
C SER A 49 -4.73 10.13 1.95
N PHE A 50 -5.49 10.05 0.84
CA PHE A 50 -6.86 9.55 0.86
C PHE A 50 -6.91 8.10 1.39
N GLY A 51 -7.98 7.78 2.13
CA GLY A 51 -8.12 6.50 2.83
C GLY A 51 -7.37 6.44 4.17
N GLY A 52 -6.62 7.48 4.54
CA GLY A 52 -6.08 7.61 5.89
C GLY A 52 -7.17 7.83 6.94
N ARG A 53 -6.96 7.28 8.14
CA ARG A 53 -7.83 7.50 9.29
C ARG A 53 -7.56 8.88 9.89
N PRO A 54 -8.59 9.61 10.34
CA PRO A 54 -8.38 10.82 11.13
C PRO A 54 -7.59 10.50 12.40
N LEU A 55 -6.57 11.30 12.69
CA LEU A 55 -5.83 11.21 13.95
C LEU A 55 -6.71 11.72 15.10
N ALA A 56 -7.58 10.85 15.63
CA ALA A 56 -8.53 11.18 16.69
C ALA A 56 -7.81 11.44 18.03
N ALA A 57 -8.46 12.21 18.92
CA ALA A 57 -7.91 12.54 20.23
C ALA A 57 -7.55 11.30 21.07
N ARG A 58 -8.32 10.21 20.94
CA ARG A 58 -8.01 8.92 21.57
C ARG A 58 -6.65 8.38 21.13
N LEU A 59 -6.39 8.34 19.82
CA LEU A 59 -5.13 7.83 19.26
C LEU A 59 -3.95 8.71 19.66
N ARG A 60 -4.12 10.05 19.70
CA ARG A 60 -3.06 10.95 20.20
C ARG A 60 -2.68 10.69 21.65
N ARG A 61 -3.65 10.37 22.51
CA ARG A 61 -3.39 10.02 23.92
C ARG A 61 -2.75 8.64 24.06
N GLN A 62 -3.17 7.69 23.23
CA GLN A 62 -2.63 6.33 23.24
C GLN A 62 -1.19 6.27 22.69
N PHE A 63 -0.88 7.13 21.73
CA PHE A 63 0.40 7.18 21.02
C PHE A 63 1.01 8.59 21.11
N PRO A 64 1.45 9.01 22.31
CA PRO A 64 1.98 10.36 22.52
C PRO A 64 3.31 10.60 21.80
N ASP A 65 4.07 9.53 21.52
CA ASP A 65 5.37 9.58 20.87
C ASP A 65 5.64 8.31 20.04
N ALA A 66 6.80 8.29 19.38
CA ALA A 66 7.24 7.17 18.57
C ALA A 66 7.57 5.91 19.40
N ALA A 67 7.97 6.06 20.67
CA ALA A 67 8.27 4.92 21.53
C ALA A 67 6.99 4.15 21.92
N ALA A 68 5.89 4.85 22.17
CA ALA A 68 4.58 4.24 22.40
C ALA A 68 4.08 3.47 21.17
N VAL A 69 4.29 4.01 19.96
CA VAL A 69 3.96 3.30 18.71
C VAL A 69 4.85 2.08 18.51
N ALA A 70 6.15 2.20 18.78
CA ALA A 70 7.08 1.08 18.71
C ALA A 70 6.67 -0.06 19.64
N ALA A 71 6.38 0.24 20.92
CA ALA A 71 5.94 -0.75 21.90
C ALA A 71 4.63 -1.43 21.47
N PHE A 72 3.68 -0.67 20.90
CA PHE A 72 2.44 -1.21 20.38
C PHE A 72 2.65 -2.17 19.20
N VAL A 73 3.39 -1.74 18.18
CA VAL A 73 3.65 -2.53 16.98
C VAL A 73 4.44 -3.80 17.31
N GLU A 74 5.42 -3.72 18.22
CA GLU A 74 6.29 -4.85 18.57
C GLU A 74 5.71 -5.78 19.64
N SER A 75 4.57 -5.43 20.23
CA SER A 75 3.98 -6.16 21.38
C SER A 75 3.83 -7.66 21.12
N SER A 76 3.59 -8.07 19.87
CA SER A 76 3.40 -9.47 19.48
C SER A 76 4.61 -10.12 18.80
N CYS A 77 5.69 -9.38 18.52
CA CYS A 77 6.79 -9.90 17.68
C CYS A 77 8.20 -9.38 18.00
N GLY A 78 8.41 -8.62 19.06
CA GLY A 78 9.72 -8.07 19.43
C GLY A 78 10.88 -9.09 19.40
N PRO A 79 10.74 -10.29 19.98
CA PRO A 79 11.79 -11.33 19.89
C PRO A 79 12.09 -11.80 18.47
N VAL A 80 11.07 -11.96 17.62
CA VAL A 80 11.22 -12.39 16.22
C VAL A 80 11.93 -11.30 15.41
N LEU A 81 11.53 -10.04 15.61
CA LEU A 81 12.18 -8.89 14.96
C LEU A 81 13.67 -8.82 15.30
N ARG A 82 14.05 -8.93 16.57
CA ARG A 82 15.46 -8.91 16.97
C ARG A 82 16.29 -10.06 16.41
N ARG A 83 15.68 -11.22 16.18
CA ARG A 83 16.36 -12.42 15.71
C ARG A 83 16.55 -12.46 14.19
N ASP A 84 15.49 -12.11 13.45
CA ASP A 84 15.40 -12.39 12.01
C ASP A 84 15.47 -11.14 11.14
N TRP A 85 15.52 -9.95 11.77
CA TRP A 85 15.49 -8.68 11.08
C TRP A 85 16.54 -7.71 11.60
N HIS A 86 17.04 -6.85 10.70
CA HIS A 86 17.84 -5.69 11.03
C HIS A 86 16.99 -4.44 10.89
N GLU A 87 16.82 -3.67 11.97
CA GLU A 87 16.20 -2.35 11.88
C GLU A 87 17.14 -1.39 11.11
N LEU A 88 16.61 -0.76 10.08
CA LEU A 88 17.31 0.24 9.28
C LEU A 88 17.06 1.64 9.89
N PRO A 89 17.92 2.63 9.61
CA PRO A 89 17.66 4.01 10.01
C PRO A 89 16.24 4.44 9.61
N GLY A 90 15.49 5.04 10.54
CA GLY A 90 14.14 5.52 10.27
C GLY A 90 14.14 6.60 9.18
N THR A 91 13.01 6.73 8.48
CA THR A 91 12.71 7.96 7.73
C THR A 91 11.57 8.69 8.44
N PRO A 92 11.29 9.97 8.13
CA PRO A 92 10.14 10.64 8.72
C PRO A 92 8.88 9.78 8.59
N HIS A 93 8.26 9.49 9.74
CA HIS A 93 7.04 8.68 9.88
C HIS A 93 7.17 7.17 9.58
N TRP A 94 8.36 6.61 9.35
CA TRP A 94 8.55 5.18 9.07
C TRP A 94 9.65 4.52 9.89
N ARG A 95 9.31 3.35 10.46
CA ARG A 95 10.30 2.36 10.91
C ARG A 95 10.42 1.26 9.87
N ARG A 96 11.63 0.74 9.69
CA ARG A 96 11.99 -0.11 8.56
C ARG A 96 12.86 -1.26 9.03
N TRP A 97 12.62 -2.45 8.48
CA TRP A 97 13.40 -3.64 8.77
C TRP A 97 13.80 -4.32 7.46
N ALA A 98 15.02 -4.82 7.41
CA ALA A 98 15.51 -5.71 6.35
C ALA A 98 15.67 -7.12 6.91
N ALA A 99 15.29 -8.13 6.12
CA ALA A 99 15.49 -9.52 6.51
C ALA A 99 16.99 -9.83 6.59
N VAL A 100 17.41 -10.60 7.58
CA VAL A 100 18.81 -11.03 7.70
C VAL A 100 19.18 -11.87 6.47
N GLY A 101 20.30 -11.53 5.81
CA GLY A 101 20.81 -12.27 4.65
C GLY A 101 20.15 -11.95 3.31
N THR A 102 19.29 -10.93 3.24
CA THR A 102 18.74 -10.44 1.97
C THR A 102 19.77 -9.66 1.15
N SER A 103 19.65 -9.71 -0.19
CA SER A 103 20.45 -8.88 -1.11
C SER A 103 20.02 -7.41 -1.15
N GLY A 104 18.88 -7.08 -0.55
CA GLY A 104 18.28 -5.75 -0.61
C GLY A 104 17.61 -5.42 -1.94
N ARG A 105 17.61 -6.35 -2.91
CA ARG A 105 16.84 -6.21 -4.15
C ARG A 105 15.35 -6.14 -3.84
N VAL A 106 14.67 -5.20 -4.50
CA VAL A 106 13.22 -5.04 -4.42
C VAL A 106 12.65 -5.19 -5.83
N ALA A 107 11.77 -6.15 -6.02
CA ALA A 107 11.03 -6.39 -7.26
C ALA A 107 9.56 -5.94 -7.17
N GLY A 108 9.00 -5.84 -5.96
CA GLY A 108 7.62 -5.44 -5.77
C GLY A 108 7.29 -5.08 -4.33
N LYS A 109 6.09 -4.53 -4.13
CA LYS A 109 5.53 -4.20 -2.83
C LYS A 109 4.18 -4.87 -2.64
N LEU A 110 3.98 -5.43 -1.46
CA LEU A 110 2.68 -5.84 -0.95
C LEU A 110 2.28 -4.88 0.18
N TYR A 111 1.11 -4.27 0.06
CA TYR A 111 0.50 -3.45 1.09
C TYR A 111 -0.40 -4.34 1.95
N VAL A 112 -0.28 -4.21 3.26
CA VAL A 112 -1.13 -4.89 4.24
C VAL A 112 -1.95 -3.84 4.97
N SER A 113 -3.22 -3.73 4.61
CA SER A 113 -4.11 -2.64 5.04
C SER A 113 -5.17 -3.12 6.02
N VAL A 114 -4.73 -3.43 7.24
CA VAL A 114 -5.61 -3.71 8.39
C VAL A 114 -5.83 -2.45 9.22
N VAL A 115 -6.95 -2.32 9.94
CA VAL A 115 -7.19 -1.19 10.87
C VAL A 115 -6.06 -1.06 11.91
N PRO A 116 -5.80 0.14 12.48
CA PRO A 116 -4.69 0.36 13.41
C PRO A 116 -4.68 -0.60 14.60
N GLU A 117 -5.86 -0.96 15.12
CA GLU A 117 -6.01 -1.90 16.23
C GLU A 117 -5.49 -3.32 15.92
N ALA A 118 -5.53 -3.74 14.65
CA ALA A 118 -5.04 -5.05 14.20
C ALA A 118 -3.57 -5.01 13.70
N LEU A 119 -2.93 -3.84 13.74
CA LEU A 119 -1.57 -3.66 13.22
C LEU A 119 -0.50 -4.52 13.91
N PRO A 120 -0.50 -4.72 15.25
CA PRO A 120 0.51 -5.55 15.91
C PRO A 120 0.47 -7.01 15.44
N GLU A 121 -0.73 -7.54 15.23
CA GLU A 121 -0.94 -8.90 14.72
C GLU A 121 -0.45 -9.02 13.27
N ALA A 122 -0.79 -8.06 12.41
CA ALA A 122 -0.31 -8.04 11.03
C ALA A 122 1.22 -7.94 10.94
N VAL A 123 1.85 -7.12 11.77
CA VAL A 123 3.32 -7.02 11.83
C VAL A 123 3.91 -8.33 12.32
N ALA A 124 3.33 -8.97 13.33
CA ALA A 124 3.81 -10.27 13.81
C ALA A 124 3.74 -11.35 12.74
N MET A 125 2.67 -11.37 11.93
CA MET A 125 2.55 -12.30 10.81
C MET A 125 3.61 -12.05 9.75
N VAL A 126 3.85 -10.80 9.34
CA VAL A 126 4.92 -10.45 8.38
C VAL A 126 6.30 -10.81 8.95
N ALA A 127 6.57 -10.47 10.21
CA ALA A 127 7.86 -10.71 10.86
C ALA A 127 8.20 -12.20 10.93
N ALA A 128 7.20 -13.05 11.17
CA ALA A 128 7.37 -14.50 11.23
C ALA A 128 7.72 -15.15 9.88
N LEU A 129 7.49 -14.45 8.76
CA LEU A 129 7.72 -14.97 7.41
C LEU A 129 9.11 -14.69 6.84
N ALA A 130 9.97 -13.96 7.56
CA ALA A 130 11.30 -13.51 7.11
C ALA A 130 12.17 -14.61 6.48
N ARG A 131 12.10 -15.83 7.03
CA ARG A 131 12.94 -16.97 6.61
C ARG A 131 12.30 -17.85 5.53
N ALA A 132 10.99 -17.72 5.32
CA ALA A 132 10.21 -18.63 4.49
C ALA A 132 9.74 -17.98 3.18
N SER A 133 10.08 -16.71 2.96
CA SER A 133 9.51 -15.91 1.87
C SER A 133 10.56 -15.01 1.25
N SER A 134 10.28 -14.55 0.04
CA SER A 134 11.06 -13.53 -0.68
C SER A 134 10.95 -12.13 -0.09
N ILE A 135 10.52 -11.99 1.16
CA ILE A 135 10.43 -10.68 1.82
C ILE A 135 11.85 -10.18 2.09
N ALA A 136 12.25 -9.14 1.37
CA ALA A 136 13.51 -8.45 1.54
C ALA A 136 13.46 -7.45 2.70
N ALA A 137 12.33 -6.77 2.85
CA ALA A 137 12.16 -5.73 3.86
C ALA A 137 10.68 -5.50 4.18
N PHE A 138 10.39 -4.83 5.27
CA PHE A 138 9.08 -4.22 5.48
C PHE A 138 9.22 -2.89 6.23
N LYS A 139 8.18 -2.07 6.19
CA LYS A 139 8.11 -0.83 6.97
C LYS A 139 6.74 -0.65 7.60
N VAL A 140 6.72 0.03 8.74
CA VAL A 140 5.51 0.38 9.47
C VAL A 140 5.54 1.85 9.89
N GLY A 141 4.36 2.47 10.04
CA GLY A 141 4.24 3.83 10.57
C GLY A 141 4.98 3.99 11.90
N ALA A 142 5.81 5.03 12.01
CA ALA A 142 6.66 5.27 13.18
C ALA A 142 5.98 6.06 14.31
N ASP A 143 4.88 6.73 14.01
CA ASP A 143 4.17 7.62 14.93
C ASP A 143 2.65 7.52 14.70
N ALA A 144 1.89 8.25 15.51
CA ALA A 144 0.43 8.22 15.47
C ALA A 144 -0.13 8.63 14.09
N ALA A 145 0.53 9.54 13.38
CA ALA A 145 0.14 9.91 12.02
C ALA A 145 0.47 8.78 11.03
N GLY A 146 1.64 8.17 11.17
CA GLY A 146 2.13 7.05 10.37
C GLY A 146 1.20 5.84 10.42
N ILE A 147 0.75 5.43 11.61
CA ILE A 147 -0.19 4.29 11.76
C ILE A 147 -1.60 4.62 11.26
N CYS A 148 -1.95 5.90 11.09
CA CYS A 148 -3.23 6.32 10.50
C CYS A 148 -3.20 6.38 8.97
N ARG A 149 -2.02 6.25 8.34
CA ARG A 149 -1.90 6.27 6.88
C ARG A 149 -2.63 5.08 6.24
N PRO A 150 -3.11 5.18 4.99
CA PRO A 150 -3.67 4.02 4.29
C PRO A 150 -2.61 2.91 4.08
N ASP A 151 -1.36 3.30 3.82
CA ASP A 151 -0.23 2.41 3.52
C ASP A 151 0.65 2.09 4.73
N ARG A 152 0.08 2.03 5.94
CA ARG A 152 0.81 1.94 7.21
C ARG A 152 1.71 0.72 7.40
N LEU A 153 1.52 -0.36 6.64
CA LEU A 153 2.38 -1.53 6.60
C LEU A 153 2.64 -1.92 5.14
N VAL A 154 3.91 -1.90 4.75
CA VAL A 154 4.35 -2.24 3.39
C VAL A 154 5.46 -3.27 3.46
N VAL A 155 5.28 -4.35 2.73
CA VAL A 155 6.22 -5.47 2.60
C VAL A 155 6.87 -5.38 1.23
N TYR A 156 8.20 -5.50 1.19
CA TYR A 156 9.00 -5.46 -0.02
C TYR A 156 9.50 -6.86 -0.32
N VAL A 157 9.27 -7.32 -1.55
CA VAL A 157 9.72 -8.64 -2.01
C VAL A 157 10.89 -8.52 -2.98
N SER A 158 11.80 -9.48 -2.96
CA SER A 158 12.95 -9.56 -3.87
C SER A 158 12.61 -10.15 -5.24
N ALA A 159 11.49 -10.86 -5.35
CA ALA A 159 11.00 -11.52 -6.55
C ALA A 159 9.50 -11.23 -6.69
N PHE A 160 9.08 -10.78 -7.87
CA PHE A 160 7.71 -10.35 -8.12
C PHE A 160 6.75 -11.55 -8.22
N GLU A 161 7.24 -12.63 -8.81
CA GLU A 161 6.58 -13.93 -8.99
C GLU A 161 6.14 -14.59 -7.67
N ASP A 162 6.72 -14.19 -6.54
CA ASP A 162 6.38 -14.74 -5.23
C ASP A 162 5.23 -14.00 -4.53
N LEU A 163 4.83 -12.82 -5.04
CA LEU A 163 3.74 -12.04 -4.45
C LEU A 163 2.41 -12.82 -4.37
N PRO A 164 1.98 -13.63 -5.36
CA PRO A 164 0.76 -14.43 -5.24
C PRO A 164 0.80 -15.41 -4.06
N ALA A 165 1.91 -16.13 -3.91
CA ALA A 165 2.09 -17.10 -2.82
C ALA A 165 2.12 -16.42 -1.45
N LEU A 166 2.86 -15.30 -1.34
CA LEU A 166 2.89 -14.49 -0.13
C LEU A 166 1.50 -13.90 0.21
N GLY A 167 0.79 -13.42 -0.81
CA GLY A 167 -0.57 -12.89 -0.69
C GLY A 167 -1.54 -13.96 -0.18
N ALA A 168 -1.50 -15.17 -0.74
CA ALA A 168 -2.34 -16.28 -0.29
C ALA A 168 -2.07 -16.66 1.17
N LEU A 169 -0.78 -16.70 1.57
CA LEU A 169 -0.37 -17.02 2.94
C LEU A 169 -0.85 -15.97 3.94
N LEU A 170 -0.64 -14.68 3.64
CA LEU A 170 -1.09 -13.59 4.51
C LEU A 170 -2.61 -13.49 4.56
N ARG A 171 -3.32 -13.72 3.45
CA ARG A 171 -4.78 -13.74 3.41
C ARG A 171 -5.36 -14.76 4.40
N GLY A 172 -4.80 -15.97 4.44
CA GLY A 172 -5.24 -17.01 5.37
C GLY A 172 -4.97 -16.64 6.83
N ARG A 173 -3.82 -16.02 7.13
CA ARG A 173 -3.43 -15.66 8.49
C ARG A 173 -4.11 -14.41 9.04
N LEU A 174 -4.54 -13.51 8.16
CA LEU A 174 -5.22 -12.26 8.53
C LEU A 174 -6.74 -12.34 8.32
N ALA A 175 -7.27 -13.55 8.11
CA ALA A 175 -8.70 -13.75 7.93
C ALA A 175 -9.49 -13.22 9.13
N GLY A 176 -10.45 -12.33 8.87
CA GLY A 176 -11.27 -11.69 9.91
C GLY A 176 -10.69 -10.37 10.46
N CYS A 177 -9.44 -10.01 10.12
CA CYS A 177 -8.95 -8.67 10.41
C CYS A 177 -9.70 -7.65 9.55
N PRO A 178 -10.27 -6.58 10.14
CA PRO A 178 -10.92 -5.54 9.35
C PRO A 178 -9.90 -4.75 8.53
N ALA A 179 -10.26 -4.43 7.28
CA ALA A 179 -9.41 -3.78 6.31
C ALA A 179 -9.81 -2.32 6.05
N ASP A 180 -8.83 -1.45 5.77
CA ASP A 180 -9.08 -0.07 5.31
C ASP A 180 -8.95 0.07 3.80
N GLY A 181 -7.97 -0.62 3.20
CA GLY A 181 -7.60 -0.54 1.80
C GLY A 181 -6.61 0.58 1.47
N VAL A 182 -5.84 0.39 0.39
CA VAL A 182 -4.87 1.37 -0.11
C VAL A 182 -5.26 1.83 -1.52
N PRO A 183 -5.77 3.07 -1.70
CA PRO A 183 -6.10 3.57 -3.03
C PRO A 183 -4.86 3.56 -3.95
N PHE A 184 -5.13 3.39 -5.25
CA PHE A 184 -4.14 3.39 -6.33
C PHE A 184 -3.11 2.27 -6.24
N THR A 185 -3.57 1.08 -5.87
CA THR A 185 -2.79 -0.17 -5.87
C THR A 185 -3.62 -1.28 -6.51
N ALA A 186 -2.98 -2.35 -6.96
CA ALA A 186 -3.66 -3.49 -7.57
C ALA A 186 -4.15 -4.45 -6.48
N ALA A 187 -5.43 -4.84 -6.51
CA ALA A 187 -6.00 -5.67 -5.46
C ALA A 187 -5.40 -7.09 -5.46
N VAL A 188 -5.16 -7.63 -4.26
CA VAL A 188 -4.89 -9.07 -4.04
C VAL A 188 -6.09 -9.73 -3.36
N THR A 189 -6.74 -9.00 -2.44
CA THR A 189 -8.00 -9.44 -1.81
C THR A 189 -9.16 -8.53 -2.18
N PRO A 190 -10.40 -9.06 -2.34
CA PRO A 190 -11.56 -8.26 -2.71
C PRO A 190 -11.92 -7.16 -1.70
N ASP A 191 -11.65 -7.41 -0.41
CA ASP A 191 -11.90 -6.48 0.71
C ASP A 191 -10.83 -5.38 0.85
N GLY A 192 -9.77 -5.43 0.04
CA GLY A 192 -8.68 -4.45 0.07
C GLY A 192 -7.69 -4.64 1.21
N MET A 193 -7.76 -5.74 1.98
CA MET A 193 -6.77 -6.06 3.01
C MET A 193 -5.36 -6.18 2.43
N LEU A 194 -5.23 -6.82 1.26
CA LEU A 194 -3.97 -6.98 0.56
C LEU A 194 -4.07 -6.36 -0.84
N SER A 195 -3.04 -5.61 -1.20
CA SER A 195 -2.88 -5.04 -2.54
C SER A 195 -1.39 -4.90 -2.88
N TRP A 196 -1.05 -4.70 -4.14
CA TRP A 196 0.35 -4.63 -4.58
C TRP A 196 0.62 -3.44 -5.50
N ALA A 197 1.91 -3.09 -5.63
CA ALA A 197 2.41 -2.19 -6.65
C ALA A 197 3.89 -2.46 -6.94
N VAL A 198 4.34 -2.03 -8.11
CA VAL A 198 5.75 -2.01 -8.51
C VAL A 198 6.17 -0.56 -8.70
N ASP A 199 7.27 -0.16 -8.06
CA ASP A 199 7.81 1.18 -8.23
C ASP A 199 8.34 1.37 -9.64
N ARG A 200 8.33 2.61 -10.10
CA ARG A 200 8.90 2.95 -11.41
C ARG A 200 10.44 2.94 -11.33
N PRO A 201 11.15 2.60 -12.41
CA PRO A 201 12.62 2.63 -12.45
C PRO A 201 13.22 3.99 -12.07
N GLU A 202 12.45 5.06 -12.28
CA GLU A 202 12.78 6.46 -11.97
C GLU A 202 12.85 6.76 -10.45
N GLY A 203 12.65 5.76 -9.58
CA GLY A 203 12.87 5.84 -8.13
C GLY A 203 11.70 6.41 -7.32
N ALA A 204 10.64 6.89 -7.97
CA ALA A 204 9.43 7.33 -7.28
C ALA A 204 8.55 6.14 -6.85
N SER A 205 7.97 6.24 -5.64
CA SER A 205 6.95 5.29 -5.20
C SER A 205 5.77 5.31 -6.18
N TRP A 206 5.26 4.15 -6.59
CA TRP A 206 4.12 4.02 -7.51
C TRP A 206 2.97 5.00 -7.21
N ARG A 207 2.44 4.94 -5.97
CA ARG A 207 1.34 5.79 -5.53
C ARG A 207 1.69 7.28 -5.63
N GLN A 208 2.90 7.68 -5.24
CA GLN A 208 3.31 9.08 -5.28
C GLN A 208 3.35 9.61 -6.72
N TRP A 209 3.95 8.83 -7.64
CA TRP A 209 3.99 9.14 -9.06
C TRP A 209 2.57 9.26 -9.63
N LEU A 210 1.71 8.30 -9.33
CA LEU A 210 0.34 8.27 -9.83
C LEU A 210 -0.47 9.47 -9.32
N THR A 211 -0.39 9.79 -8.03
CA THR A 211 -1.12 10.93 -7.45
C THR A 211 -0.63 12.28 -7.96
N ALA A 212 0.65 12.40 -8.30
CA ALA A 212 1.17 13.61 -8.94
C ALA A 212 0.61 13.80 -10.34
N ARG A 213 0.54 12.73 -11.14
CA ARG A 213 -0.09 12.76 -12.47
C ARG A 213 -1.59 13.03 -12.41
N LEU A 214 -2.30 12.38 -11.49
CA LEU A 214 -3.73 12.66 -11.27
C LEU A 214 -3.98 14.13 -10.95
N ALA A 215 -3.20 14.73 -10.05
CA ALA A 215 -3.36 16.14 -9.70
C ALA A 215 -3.18 17.05 -10.92
N ARG A 216 -2.14 16.81 -11.73
CA ARG A 216 -1.90 17.55 -12.96
C ARG A 216 -3.04 17.41 -13.97
N HIS A 217 -3.49 16.19 -14.20
CA HIS A 217 -4.56 15.92 -15.17
C HIS A 217 -5.90 16.49 -14.73
N LEU A 218 -6.19 16.48 -13.42
CA LEU A 218 -7.37 17.14 -12.85
C LEU A 218 -7.33 18.66 -13.08
N HIS A 219 -6.19 19.32 -12.85
CA HIS A 219 -6.03 20.74 -13.17
C HIS A 219 -6.26 21.01 -14.65
N ALA A 220 -5.57 20.28 -15.53
CA ALA A 220 -5.69 20.48 -16.97
C ALA A 220 -7.13 20.28 -17.48
N ALA A 221 -7.85 19.28 -16.95
CA ALA A 221 -9.23 19.04 -17.31
C ALA A 221 -10.17 20.15 -16.83
N VAL A 222 -9.96 20.69 -15.62
CA VAL A 222 -10.75 21.81 -15.09
C VAL A 222 -10.46 23.11 -15.87
N ASP A 223 -9.20 23.40 -16.17
CA ASP A 223 -8.80 24.58 -16.95
C ASP A 223 -9.37 24.53 -18.38
N ALA A 224 -9.52 23.33 -18.95
CA ALA A 224 -10.17 23.10 -20.23
C ALA A 224 -11.72 23.14 -20.17
N GLY A 225 -12.31 23.33 -18.98
CA GLY A 225 -13.77 23.36 -18.80
C GLY A 225 -14.45 22.00 -19.02
N ALA A 226 -13.75 20.88 -18.75
CA ALA A 226 -14.31 19.56 -18.91
C ALA A 226 -15.53 19.34 -17.98
N PRO A 227 -16.64 18.77 -18.48
CA PRO A 227 -17.82 18.52 -17.65
C PRO A 227 -17.61 17.41 -16.60
N ASP A 228 -16.66 16.49 -16.85
CA ASP A 228 -16.26 15.44 -15.92
C ASP A 228 -14.72 15.36 -15.86
N PRO A 229 -14.07 16.24 -15.05
CA PRO A 229 -12.62 16.31 -14.98
C PRO A 229 -11.95 15.02 -14.51
N GLY A 230 -12.59 14.25 -13.63
CA GLY A 230 -12.06 12.98 -13.13
C GLY A 230 -12.06 11.90 -14.18
N CYS A 231 -13.11 11.78 -15.00
CA CYS A 231 -13.08 10.87 -16.14
C CYS A 231 -11.98 11.23 -17.13
N VAL A 232 -11.84 12.52 -17.48
CA VAL A 232 -10.74 12.99 -18.34
C VAL A 232 -9.38 12.67 -17.73
N ALA A 233 -9.20 12.90 -16.42
CA ALA A 233 -7.94 12.59 -15.74
C ALA A 233 -7.60 11.09 -15.75
N LEU A 234 -8.60 10.21 -15.65
CA LEU A 234 -8.42 8.76 -15.76
C LEU A 234 -8.07 8.33 -17.19
N ASP A 235 -8.64 8.97 -18.21
CA ASP A 235 -8.27 8.75 -19.60
C ASP A 235 -6.84 9.21 -19.88
N CYS A 236 -6.43 10.36 -19.35
CA CYS A 236 -5.04 10.80 -19.42
C CYS A 236 -4.08 9.82 -18.73
N LEU A 237 -4.47 9.22 -17.59
CA LEU A 237 -3.67 8.16 -16.98
C LEU A 237 -3.54 6.90 -17.84
N ARG A 238 -4.60 6.54 -18.61
CA ARG A 238 -4.51 5.43 -19.59
C ARG A 238 -3.46 5.72 -20.64
N LEU A 239 -3.43 6.95 -21.15
CA LEU A 239 -2.41 7.40 -22.10
C LEU A 239 -1.00 7.40 -21.49
N ASP A 240 -0.90 7.58 -20.16
CA ASP A 240 0.36 7.44 -19.41
C ASP A 240 0.77 5.97 -19.14
N GLY A 241 0.03 5.00 -19.69
CA GLY A 241 0.33 3.58 -19.56
C GLY A 241 -0.12 2.97 -18.23
N VAL A 242 -1.15 3.52 -17.59
CA VAL A 242 -1.77 2.97 -16.38
C VAL A 242 -3.14 2.39 -16.71
N ASP A 243 -3.44 1.19 -16.20
CA ASP A 243 -4.81 0.70 -16.18
C ASP A 243 -5.53 1.30 -14.96
N PRO A 244 -6.50 2.22 -15.09
CA PRO A 244 -7.21 2.82 -13.95
C PRO A 244 -8.28 1.90 -13.35
N VAL A 245 -8.52 0.72 -13.93
CA VAL A 245 -9.40 -0.30 -13.36
C VAL A 245 -8.61 -1.17 -12.39
N GLN A 246 -7.44 -1.67 -12.85
CA GLN A 246 -6.58 -2.57 -12.09
C GLN A 246 -5.51 -1.84 -11.26
N TRP A 247 -5.25 -0.56 -11.55
CA TRP A 247 -4.19 0.26 -10.97
C TRP A 247 -2.78 -0.34 -11.14
N THR A 248 -2.57 -0.96 -12.31
CA THR A 248 -1.29 -1.55 -12.75
C THR A 248 -0.70 -0.77 -13.94
N PRO A 249 0.59 -0.93 -14.24
CA PRO A 249 1.13 -0.58 -15.56
C PRO A 249 0.46 -1.43 -16.66
N VAL A 250 0.22 -0.85 -17.84
CA VAL A 250 -0.33 -1.55 -19.03
C VAL A 250 0.73 -2.41 -19.72
N ALA A 251 2.02 -2.12 -19.51
CA ALA A 251 3.14 -2.94 -19.94
C ALA A 251 4.06 -3.23 -18.74
N ILE A 252 4.27 -4.51 -18.44
CA ILE A 252 5.27 -5.03 -17.50
C ILE A 252 6.25 -5.89 -18.30
#